data_AF-A0AAV9ZLC3-F1
#
_entry.id   AF-A0AAV9ZLC3-F1
#
_cell.length_a   1.000
_cell.length_b   1.000
_cell.length_c   1.000
_cell.angle_alpha   90.00
_cell.angle_beta   90.00
_cell.angle_gamma   90.00
#
_symmetry.space_group_name_H-M   'P 1'
#
loop_
_entity.id
_entity.type
_entity.pdbx_description
1 polymer ?
#
loop_
_entity_poly.entity_id
_entity_poly.type
_entity_poly.pdbx_seq_one_letter_code
_entity_poly.pdbx_strand_id
1 'polypeptide(L)'
;MADLNAASCKRLHDELIAGMKQWVLNSVEGMVSIPLLHGRLEPQEEGAPRRIPLCQRHYLSVVSITDHRLALTRLLCGSFYFRGLRTNLQDHSPASLLCRKCGSDLETPGHVFMQCRDSQTVAARDTLRETLQREFGATLRTAGSAAEAMRGMQKLIFDLKTVVPMARFVYQVVRAWRWFGRRLPTMVSELAPDTDEEADYWNFESAEEDLEWSGAEMEMEIDL
;
A
#
# COMPACT_ATOMS: atom_id res chain seq x y z
N MET A 1 42.26 29.00 9.79
CA MET A 1 41.55 28.20 8.77
C MET A 1 41.48 26.79 9.29
N ALA A 2 40.29 26.21 9.45
CA ALA A 2 40.19 24.82 9.87
C ALA A 2 40.76 23.94 8.74
N ASP A 3 41.77 23.13 9.04
CA ASP A 3 42.36 22.22 8.07
C ASP A 3 41.31 21.19 7.65
N LEU A 4 40.87 21.30 6.39
CA LEU A 4 40.06 20.31 5.69
C LEU A 4 40.89 19.03 5.52
N ASN A 5 40.95 18.22 6.56
CA ASN A 5 41.57 16.89 6.52
C ASN A 5 40.51 15.81 6.23
N ALA A 6 40.97 14.65 5.75
CA ALA A 6 40.09 13.55 5.34
C ALA A 6 39.12 13.11 6.46
N ALA A 7 39.55 13.14 7.72
CA ALA A 7 38.70 12.82 8.86
C ALA A 7 37.54 13.84 9.03
N SER A 8 37.82 15.13 8.82
CA SER A 8 36.81 16.18 8.89
C SER A 8 35.82 16.10 7.73
N CYS A 9 36.29 15.80 6.51
CA CYS A 9 35.41 15.55 5.36
C CYS A 9 34.51 14.33 5.59
N LYS A 10 35.06 13.23 6.15
CA LYS A 10 34.28 12.03 6.46
C LYS A 10 33.19 12.30 7.50
N ARG A 11 33.52 13.00 8.60
CA ARG A 11 32.51 13.39 9.61
C ARG A 11 31.39 14.23 9.01
N LEU A 12 31.73 15.26 8.22
CA LEU A 12 30.72 16.09 7.55
C LEU A 12 29.83 15.27 6.63
N HIS A 13 30.41 14.35 5.86
CA HIS A 13 29.65 13.44 5.00
C HIS A 13 28.68 12.56 5.80
N ASP A 14 29.14 11.96 6.90
CA ASP A 14 28.32 11.10 7.76
C ASP A 14 27.19 11.90 8.44
N GLU A 15 27.48 13.12 8.89
CA GLU A 15 26.49 14.06 9.45
C GLU A 15 25.44 14.47 8.41
N LEU A 16 25.86 14.78 7.18
CA LEU A 16 24.95 15.11 6.08
C LEU A 16 24.02 13.94 5.77
N ILE A 17 24.55 12.72 5.66
CA ILE A 17 23.73 11.51 5.42
C ILE A 17 22.74 11.29 6.57
N ALA A 18 23.18 11.42 7.81
CA ALA A 18 22.30 11.26 8.97
C ALA A 18 21.19 12.32 8.99
N GLY A 19 21.54 13.58 8.73
CA GLY A 19 20.59 14.69 8.62
C GLY A 19 19.57 14.49 7.51
N MET A 20 20.01 14.07 6.32
CA MET A 20 19.12 13.76 5.19
C MET A 20 18.15 12.63 5.53
N LYS A 21 18.64 11.53 6.11
CA LYS A 21 17.78 10.40 6.54
C LYS A 21 16.73 10.85 7.55
N GLN A 22 17.12 11.64 8.54
CA GLN A 22 16.20 12.15 9.55
C GLN A 22 15.17 13.11 8.96
N TRP A 23 15.58 13.99 8.04
CA TRP A 23 14.67 14.90 7.35
C TRP A 23 13.61 14.14 6.55
N VAL A 24 14.00 13.09 5.81
CA VAL A 24 13.06 12.24 5.07
C VAL A 24 12.06 11.56 6.01
N LEU A 25 12.54 10.98 7.11
CA LEU A 25 11.65 10.37 8.11
C LEU A 25 10.65 11.38 8.66
N ASN A 26 11.11 12.56 9.09
CA ASN A 26 10.23 13.60 9.64
C ASN A 26 9.22 14.09 8.61
N SER A 27 9.63 14.18 7.34
CA SER A 27 8.75 14.59 6.24
C SER A 27 7.64 13.56 5.99
N VAL A 28 7.97 12.27 6.08
CA VAL A 28 6.98 11.18 5.95
C VAL A 28 6.02 11.17 7.14
N GLU A 29 6.52 11.22 8.37
CA GLU A 29 5.69 11.21 9.59
C GLU A 29 4.79 12.45 9.69
N GLY A 30 5.24 13.60 9.20
CA GLY A 30 4.46 14.83 9.20
C GLY A 30 3.37 14.91 8.13
N MET A 31 3.38 14.01 7.14
CA MET A 31 2.48 14.10 5.98
C MET A 31 1.19 13.30 6.20
N VAL A 32 0.07 14.02 6.36
CA VAL A 32 -1.27 13.46 6.63
C VAL A 32 -1.81 12.60 5.48
N SER A 33 -1.38 12.85 4.24
CA SER A 33 -1.87 12.13 3.04
C SER A 33 -1.28 10.73 2.85
N ILE A 34 -0.21 10.37 3.59
CA ILE A 34 0.48 9.07 3.48
C ILE A 34 0.51 8.29 4.81
N PRO A 35 -0.63 8.12 5.50
CA PRO A 35 -0.66 7.57 6.84
C PRO A 35 -0.22 6.11 6.90
N LEU A 36 -0.24 5.39 5.77
CA LEU A 36 0.26 4.03 5.69
C LEU A 36 1.78 3.96 5.82
N LEU A 37 2.53 5.00 5.47
CA LEU A 37 4.00 5.02 5.57
C LEU A 37 4.52 5.43 6.95
N HIS A 38 3.65 5.93 7.84
CA HIS A 38 4.01 6.31 9.21
C HIS A 38 4.49 5.09 10.01
N GLY A 39 5.62 5.22 10.68
CA GLY A 39 6.22 4.14 11.48
C GLY A 39 6.60 2.89 10.68
N ARG A 40 6.69 2.98 9.35
CA ARG A 40 6.95 1.83 8.48
C ARG A 40 8.25 1.10 8.83
N LEU A 41 8.16 -0.22 8.89
CA LEU A 41 9.28 -1.14 9.00
C LEU A 41 9.44 -1.89 7.67
N GLU A 42 10.68 -2.06 7.23
CA GLU A 42 11.01 -2.94 6.10
C GLU A 42 11.21 -4.35 6.62
N PRO A 43 10.62 -5.36 5.95
CA PRO A 43 10.95 -6.75 6.24
C PRO A 43 12.43 -6.99 5.95
N GLN A 44 13.04 -7.92 6.68
CA GLN A 44 14.41 -8.37 6.47
C GLN A 44 14.35 -9.83 6.01
N GLU A 45 15.32 -10.26 5.20
CA GLU A 45 15.48 -11.69 4.87
C GLU A 45 15.76 -12.50 6.14
N GLU A 46 16.56 -11.94 7.04
CA GLU A 46 16.88 -12.51 8.34
C GLU A 46 16.60 -11.50 9.46
N GLY A 47 15.85 -11.94 10.48
CA GLY A 47 15.59 -11.18 11.70
C GLY A 47 14.37 -10.26 11.65
N ALA A 48 14.24 -9.42 12.70
CA ALA A 48 13.08 -8.56 12.89
C ALA A 48 13.03 -7.41 11.85
N PRO A 49 11.82 -6.96 11.44
CA PRO A 49 11.66 -5.81 10.57
C PRO A 49 12.37 -4.55 11.11
N ARG A 50 12.97 -3.76 10.21
CA ARG A 50 13.77 -2.58 10.57
C ARG A 50 13.27 -1.31 9.91
N ARG A 51 13.38 -0.18 10.60
CA ARG A 51 13.09 1.13 10.00
C ARG A 51 14.25 1.57 9.11
N ILE A 52 14.07 1.49 7.79
CA ILE A 52 15.06 1.92 6.80
C ILE A 52 14.51 3.15 6.06
N PRO A 53 15.08 4.36 6.28
CA PRO A 53 14.57 5.60 5.68
C PRO A 53 14.60 5.59 4.16
N LEU A 54 15.71 5.13 3.58
CA LEU A 54 15.99 5.17 2.15
C LEU A 54 16.40 3.76 1.68
N CYS A 55 15.49 3.09 0.99
CA CYS A 55 15.72 1.79 0.35
C CYS A 55 14.72 1.58 -0.80
N GLN A 56 15.04 0.63 -1.68
CA GLN A 56 14.04 0.06 -2.58
C GLN A 56 13.07 -0.79 -1.74
N ARG A 57 11.78 -0.51 -1.88
CA ARG A 57 10.74 -1.16 -1.07
C ARG A 57 10.48 -2.58 -1.56
N HIS A 58 10.29 -3.52 -0.65
CA HIS A 58 10.11 -4.95 -0.95
C HIS A 58 8.95 -5.23 -1.92
N TYR A 59 7.82 -4.54 -1.77
CA TYR A 59 6.66 -4.76 -2.63
C TYR A 59 6.92 -4.40 -4.11
N LEU A 60 7.97 -3.60 -4.39
CA LEU A 60 8.34 -3.27 -5.77
C LEU A 60 8.98 -4.46 -6.51
N SER A 61 9.60 -5.39 -5.79
CA SER A 61 10.19 -6.61 -6.36
C SER A 61 9.28 -7.82 -6.19
N VAL A 62 8.59 -7.94 -5.06
CA VAL A 62 7.77 -9.12 -4.73
C VAL A 62 6.45 -9.16 -5.50
N VAL A 63 5.82 -8.01 -5.76
CA VAL A 63 4.57 -7.94 -6.53
C VAL A 63 4.88 -7.93 -8.01
N SER A 64 4.78 -9.10 -8.67
CA SER A 64 5.10 -9.27 -10.10
C SER A 64 4.14 -8.51 -11.02
N ILE A 65 2.83 -8.58 -10.75
CA ILE A 65 1.79 -7.95 -11.56
C ILE A 65 1.88 -6.41 -11.44
N THR A 66 2.18 -5.76 -12.57
CA THR A 66 2.41 -4.31 -12.66
C THR A 66 1.23 -3.49 -12.14
N ASP A 67 0.01 -3.85 -12.53
CA ASP A 67 -1.22 -3.16 -12.11
C ASP A 67 -1.44 -3.19 -10.59
N HIS A 68 -1.17 -4.34 -9.96
CA HIS A 68 -1.26 -4.50 -8.51
C HIS A 68 -0.19 -3.66 -7.80
N ARG A 69 1.05 -3.72 -8.30
CA ARG A 69 2.17 -2.93 -7.78
C ARG A 69 1.92 -1.43 -7.91
N LEU A 70 1.36 -0.97 -9.04
CA LEU A 70 1.03 0.43 -9.27
C LEU A 70 -0.08 0.91 -8.34
N ALA A 71 -1.16 0.13 -8.19
CA ALA A 71 -2.25 0.46 -7.28
C ALA A 71 -1.76 0.59 -5.83
N LEU A 72 -0.92 -0.36 -5.38
CA LEU A 72 -0.31 -0.29 -4.05
C LEU A 72 0.65 0.90 -3.91
N THR A 73 1.45 1.20 -4.93
CA THR A 73 2.35 2.36 -4.92
C THR A 73 1.57 3.67 -4.79
N ARG A 74 0.52 3.84 -5.61
CA ARG A 74 -0.35 5.03 -5.55
C ARG A 74 -1.03 5.18 -4.20
N LEU A 75 -1.43 4.08 -3.58
CA LEU A 75 -1.97 4.07 -2.22
C LEU A 75 -0.94 4.58 -1.20
N LEU A 76 0.27 4.01 -1.22
CA LEU A 76 1.33 4.35 -0.27
C LEU A 76 1.86 5.78 -0.46
N CYS A 77 1.91 6.27 -1.70
CA CYS A 77 2.33 7.63 -2.03
C CYS A 77 1.21 8.66 -1.86
N GLY A 78 0.03 8.28 -1.35
CA GLY A 78 -1.07 9.22 -1.09
C GLY A 78 -1.64 9.83 -2.37
N SER A 79 -1.47 9.17 -3.51
CA SER A 79 -1.98 9.62 -4.81
C SER A 79 -3.50 9.46 -4.92
N PHE A 80 -4.10 8.66 -4.05
CA PHE A 80 -5.54 8.54 -3.93
C PHE A 80 -6.09 9.64 -3.04
N TYR A 81 -7.07 10.36 -3.57
CA TYR A 81 -7.78 11.38 -2.81
C TYR A 81 -8.79 10.74 -1.85
N PHE A 82 -8.45 10.75 -0.56
CA PHE A 82 -9.31 10.33 0.55
C PHE A 82 -9.89 11.55 1.26
N ARG A 83 -11.21 11.71 1.27
CA ARG A 83 -11.86 12.92 1.83
C ARG A 83 -11.58 13.14 3.32
N GLY A 84 -11.32 12.07 4.07
CA GLY A 84 -11.00 12.09 5.50
C GLY A 84 -9.52 12.35 5.81
N LEU A 85 -8.63 12.40 4.81
CA LEU A 85 -7.22 12.74 4.98
C LEU A 85 -6.97 14.21 4.61
N ARG A 86 -7.32 15.12 5.52
CA ARG A 86 -7.11 16.56 5.36
C ARG A 86 -6.35 17.13 6.54
N THR A 87 -5.52 18.14 6.28
CA THR A 87 -4.75 18.84 7.32
C THR A 87 -5.64 19.56 8.32
N ASN A 88 -6.78 20.09 7.87
CA ASN A 88 -7.74 20.76 8.75
C ASN A 88 -9.16 20.19 8.54
N LEU A 89 -9.59 19.30 9.42
CA LEU A 89 -10.93 18.69 9.35
C LEU A 89 -12.04 19.68 9.75
N GLN A 90 -11.72 20.71 10.55
CA GLN A 90 -12.70 21.66 11.08
C GLN A 90 -13.22 22.63 10.01
N ASP A 91 -12.47 22.83 8.93
CA ASP A 91 -12.85 23.69 7.80
C ASP A 91 -13.90 23.04 6.88
N HIS A 92 -14.30 21.80 7.16
CA HIS A 92 -15.16 21.01 6.31
C HIS A 92 -16.41 20.53 7.07
N SER A 93 -17.55 20.51 6.37
CA SER A 93 -18.75 19.90 6.93
C SER A 93 -18.51 18.41 7.18
N PRO A 94 -18.98 17.83 8.30
CA PRO A 94 -18.77 16.41 8.59
C PRO A 94 -19.22 15.49 7.45
N ALA A 95 -20.36 15.80 6.81
CA ALA A 95 -20.89 15.05 5.68
C ALA A 95 -19.95 15.01 4.46
N SER A 96 -19.16 16.08 4.24
CA SER A 96 -18.22 16.14 3.12
C SER A 96 -16.97 15.27 3.30
N LEU A 97 -16.74 14.77 4.52
CA LEU A 97 -15.61 13.92 4.89
C LEU A 97 -15.97 12.43 4.88
N LEU A 98 -17.26 12.10 4.81
CA LEU A 98 -17.76 10.73 4.84
C LEU A 98 -17.38 9.97 3.57
N CYS A 99 -17.26 8.66 3.75
CA CYS A 99 -17.01 7.69 2.72
C CYS A 99 -18.02 7.83 1.59
N ARG A 100 -17.49 8.08 0.40
CA ARG A 100 -18.24 8.22 -0.83
C ARG A 100 -19.15 7.03 -1.18
N LYS A 101 -18.77 5.81 -0.78
CA LYS A 101 -19.55 4.60 -1.10
C LYS A 101 -20.62 4.28 -0.07
N CYS A 102 -20.27 4.24 1.22
CA CYS A 102 -21.21 3.81 2.26
C CYS A 102 -21.79 4.96 3.10
N GLY A 103 -21.19 6.15 3.06
CA GLY A 103 -21.65 7.32 3.81
C GLY A 103 -21.61 7.19 5.33
N SER A 104 -20.96 6.16 5.89
CA SER A 104 -21.04 5.85 7.34
C SER A 104 -19.94 6.49 8.17
N ASP A 105 -18.70 6.50 7.68
CA ASP A 105 -17.52 6.94 8.44
C ASP A 105 -16.61 7.80 7.57
N LEU A 106 -15.60 8.41 8.19
CA LEU A 106 -14.58 9.20 7.49
C LEU A 106 -13.91 8.38 6.38
N GLU A 107 -13.79 8.98 5.20
CA GLU A 107 -13.15 8.35 4.07
C GLU A 107 -11.62 8.34 4.24
N THR A 108 -11.11 7.30 4.88
CA THR A 108 -9.69 7.04 5.08
C THR A 108 -9.30 5.74 4.39
N PRO A 109 -8.01 5.46 4.14
CA PRO A 109 -7.57 4.17 3.62
C PRO A 109 -8.08 3.01 4.48
N GLY A 110 -7.89 3.08 5.80
CA GLY A 110 -8.38 2.06 6.73
C GLY A 110 -9.88 1.82 6.59
N HIS A 111 -10.68 2.89 6.53
CA HIS A 111 -12.11 2.72 6.30
C HIS A 111 -12.39 2.07 4.94
N VAL A 112 -11.89 2.64 3.84
CA VAL A 112 -12.19 2.17 2.49
C VAL A 112 -11.83 0.71 2.33
N PHE A 113 -10.62 0.30 2.70
CA PHE A 113 -10.13 -1.05 2.44
C PHE A 113 -10.56 -2.05 3.52
N MET A 114 -10.64 -1.65 4.80
CA MET A 114 -10.84 -2.63 5.87
C MET A 114 -12.24 -2.61 6.48
N GLN A 115 -12.99 -1.52 6.38
CA GLN A 115 -14.25 -1.34 7.13
C GLN A 115 -15.46 -1.03 6.26
N CYS A 116 -15.25 -0.57 5.03
CA CYS A 116 -16.33 -0.17 4.13
C CYS A 116 -17.28 -1.35 3.88
N ARG A 117 -18.58 -1.02 3.81
CA ARG A 117 -19.69 -1.97 3.62
C ARG A 117 -20.24 -1.97 2.19
N ASP A 118 -19.58 -1.26 1.28
CA ASP A 118 -19.85 -1.32 -0.15
C ASP A 118 -19.68 -2.76 -0.64
N SER A 119 -20.65 -3.28 -1.39
CA SER A 119 -20.73 -4.70 -1.75
C SER A 119 -19.51 -5.19 -2.53
N GLN A 120 -18.99 -4.39 -3.45
CA GLN A 120 -17.79 -4.73 -4.23
C GLN A 120 -16.55 -4.80 -3.34
N THR A 121 -16.46 -3.86 -2.40
CA THR A 121 -15.35 -3.80 -1.43
C THR A 121 -15.42 -4.96 -0.43
N VAL A 122 -16.62 -5.33 0.02
CA VAL A 122 -16.86 -6.49 0.89
C VAL A 122 -16.44 -7.77 0.18
N ALA A 123 -16.90 -7.99 -1.06
CA ALA A 123 -16.55 -9.18 -1.84
C ALA A 123 -15.04 -9.31 -2.04
N ALA A 124 -14.35 -8.21 -2.39
CA ALA A 124 -12.90 -8.20 -2.53
C ALA A 124 -12.17 -8.52 -1.21
N ARG A 125 -12.69 -8.03 -0.08
CA ARG A 125 -12.14 -8.31 1.26
C ARG A 125 -12.37 -9.75 1.67
N ASP A 126 -13.50 -10.35 1.29
CA ASP A 126 -13.79 -11.76 1.54
C ASP A 126 -12.83 -12.66 0.73
N THR A 127 -12.58 -12.34 -0.53
CA THR A 127 -11.52 -12.99 -1.34
C THR A 127 -10.15 -12.87 -0.69
N LEU A 128 -9.78 -11.69 -0.18
CA LEU A 128 -8.52 -11.51 0.55
C LEU A 128 -8.47 -12.42 1.79
N ARG A 129 -9.55 -12.47 2.58
CA ARG A 129 -9.61 -13.30 3.80
C ARG A 129 -9.44 -14.78 3.47
N GLU A 130 -10.11 -15.26 2.43
CA GLU A 130 -10.00 -16.65 1.98
C GLU A 130 -8.58 -16.99 1.51
N THR A 131 -7.96 -16.11 0.72
CA THR A 131 -6.57 -16.28 0.29
C THR A 131 -5.62 -16.30 1.48
N LEU A 132 -5.76 -15.38 2.42
CA LEU A 132 -4.91 -15.32 3.61
C LEU A 132 -5.03 -16.57 4.48
N GLN A 133 -6.26 -17.07 4.65
CA GLN A 133 -6.51 -18.27 5.43
C GLN A 133 -5.95 -19.52 4.75
N ARG A 134 -6.14 -19.63 3.43
CA ARG A 134 -5.74 -20.82 2.65
C ARG A 134 -4.23 -20.93 2.48
N GLU A 135 -3.56 -19.82 2.16
CA GLU A 135 -2.14 -19.82 1.77
C GLU A 135 -1.20 -19.59 2.97
N PHE A 136 -1.68 -18.92 4.02
CA PHE A 136 -0.83 -18.51 5.15
C PHE A 136 -1.40 -18.88 6.52
N GLY A 137 -2.55 -19.55 6.59
CA GLY A 137 -3.23 -19.87 7.86
C GLY A 137 -3.67 -18.61 8.64
N ALA A 138 -3.68 -17.44 7.99
CA ALA A 138 -3.86 -16.16 8.67
C ALA A 138 -5.32 -15.69 8.61
N THR A 139 -5.90 -15.36 9.76
CA THR A 139 -7.27 -14.84 9.83
C THR A 139 -7.29 -13.32 9.79
N LEU A 140 -7.91 -12.75 8.75
CA LEU A 140 -8.17 -11.31 8.68
C LEU A 140 -9.43 -10.94 9.47
N ARG A 141 -9.23 -10.44 10.70
CA ARG A 141 -10.30 -9.95 11.56
C ARG A 141 -10.89 -8.63 11.01
N THR A 142 -12.20 -8.45 11.20
CA THR A 142 -12.86 -7.17 10.93
C THR A 142 -12.35 -6.13 11.91
N ALA A 143 -11.82 -5.01 11.41
CA ALA A 143 -11.33 -3.94 12.25
C ALA A 143 -12.47 -3.18 12.93
N GLY A 144 -12.46 -3.12 14.26
CA GLY A 144 -13.46 -2.41 15.07
C GLY A 144 -13.27 -0.90 15.07
N SER A 145 -12.03 -0.44 14.89
CA SER A 145 -11.65 0.98 14.86
C SER A 145 -10.80 1.36 13.65
N ALA A 146 -10.78 2.65 13.31
CA ALA A 146 -9.95 3.17 12.22
C ALA A 146 -8.45 2.90 12.44
N ALA A 147 -7.98 2.95 13.69
CA ALA A 147 -6.59 2.68 14.03
C ALA A 147 -6.23 1.20 13.82
N GLU A 148 -7.13 0.27 14.17
CA GLU A 148 -6.95 -1.16 13.90
C GLU A 148 -6.96 -1.45 12.40
N ALA A 149 -7.85 -0.79 11.65
CA ALA A 149 -7.91 -0.91 10.20
C ALA A 149 -6.58 -0.50 9.55
N MET A 150 -6.05 0.65 9.95
CA MET A 150 -4.75 1.14 9.46
C MET A 150 -3.60 0.20 9.82
N ARG A 151 -3.51 -0.25 11.08
CA ARG A 151 -2.48 -1.21 11.51
C ARG A 151 -2.58 -2.54 10.77
N GLY A 152 -3.80 -3.03 10.54
CA GLY A 152 -4.06 -4.24 9.75
C GLY A 152 -3.53 -4.11 8.33
N MET A 153 -3.82 -2.99 7.65
CA MET A 153 -3.26 -2.72 6.33
C MET A 153 -1.73 -2.68 6.35
N GLN A 154 -1.13 -1.95 7.30
CA GLN A 154 0.33 -1.85 7.41
C GLN A 154 0.97 -3.23 7.62
N LYS A 155 0.39 -4.06 8.50
CA LYS A 155 0.87 -5.42 8.75
C LYS A 155 0.88 -6.26 7.47
N LEU A 156 -0.20 -6.20 6.67
CA LEU A 156 -0.29 -6.95 5.41
C LEU A 156 0.63 -6.41 4.31
N ILE A 157 0.82 -5.09 4.24
CA ILE A 157 1.67 -4.47 3.22
C ILE A 157 3.15 -4.68 3.54
N PHE A 158 3.53 -4.67 4.81
CA PHE A 158 4.94 -4.72 5.25
C PHE A 158 5.47 -6.13 5.49
N ASP A 159 4.64 -7.14 5.32
CA ASP A 159 5.03 -8.54 5.38
C ASP A 159 5.27 -9.11 3.97
N LEU A 160 6.33 -9.91 3.81
CA LEU A 160 6.73 -10.46 2.50
C LEU A 160 5.69 -11.42 1.92
N LYS A 161 5.01 -12.18 2.78
CA LYS A 161 4.07 -13.23 2.36
C LYS A 161 2.73 -12.64 1.95
N THR A 162 2.24 -11.67 2.72
CA THR A 162 0.89 -11.13 2.57
C THR A 162 0.81 -9.89 1.67
N VAL A 163 1.93 -9.30 1.25
CA VAL A 163 1.92 -8.11 0.38
C VAL A 163 1.34 -8.38 -1.01
N VAL A 164 1.55 -9.57 -1.58
CA VAL A 164 1.01 -9.94 -2.90
C VAL A 164 -0.53 -10.00 -2.89
N PRO A 165 -1.18 -10.77 -2.01
CA PRO A 165 -2.64 -10.78 -1.94
C PRO A 165 -3.21 -9.43 -1.53
N MET A 166 -2.51 -8.68 -0.66
CA MET A 166 -2.91 -7.32 -0.30
C MET A 166 -2.86 -6.36 -1.51
N ALA A 167 -1.83 -6.45 -2.35
CA ALA A 167 -1.73 -5.62 -3.56
C ALA A 167 -2.84 -5.94 -4.57
N ARG A 168 -3.17 -7.23 -4.76
CA ARG A 168 -4.30 -7.68 -5.58
C ARG A 168 -5.63 -7.11 -5.05
N PHE A 169 -5.84 -7.21 -3.75
CA PHE A 169 -7.03 -6.67 -3.09
C PHE A 169 -7.15 -5.16 -3.29
N VAL A 170 -6.07 -4.41 -3.05
CA VAL A 170 -6.04 -2.95 -3.26
C VAL A 170 -6.42 -2.61 -4.70
N TYR A 171 -5.84 -3.31 -5.68
CA TYR A 171 -6.17 -3.11 -7.08
C TYR A 171 -7.64 -3.37 -7.39
N GLN A 172 -8.22 -4.47 -6.88
CA GLN A 172 -9.64 -4.79 -7.08
C GLN A 172 -10.56 -3.69 -6.56
N VAL A 173 -10.30 -3.19 -5.34
CA VAL A 173 -11.08 -2.10 -4.74
C VAL A 173 -10.92 -0.80 -5.54
N VAL A 174 -9.69 -0.43 -5.89
CA VAL A 174 -9.43 0.80 -6.66
C VAL A 174 -10.09 0.74 -8.04
N ARG A 175 -10.03 -0.40 -8.73
CA ARG A 175 -10.67 -0.61 -10.03
C ARG A 175 -12.20 -0.47 -9.95
N ALA A 176 -12.81 -0.91 -8.86
CA ALA A 176 -14.24 -0.77 -8.61
C ALA A 176 -14.66 0.68 -8.25
N TRP A 177 -13.72 1.50 -7.78
CA TRP A 177 -13.97 2.86 -7.32
C TRP A 177 -13.58 3.91 -8.37
N ARG A 178 -14.56 4.36 -9.15
CA ARG A 178 -14.40 5.37 -10.22
C ARG A 178 -13.84 6.73 -9.77
N TRP A 179 -13.78 7.01 -8.47
CA TRP A 179 -13.51 8.35 -7.92
C TRP A 179 -12.11 8.54 -7.34
N PHE A 180 -11.21 7.57 -7.49
CA PHE A 180 -9.80 7.68 -7.09
C PHE A 180 -8.91 8.51 -8.05
N GLY A 181 -9.53 9.26 -8.97
CA GLY A 181 -8.85 10.25 -9.81
C GLY A 181 -8.21 9.63 -11.05
N ARG A 182 -8.88 9.87 -12.20
CA ARG A 182 -8.63 9.30 -13.55
C ARG A 182 -8.62 7.76 -13.52
N ARG A 183 -8.94 7.11 -14.63
CA ARG A 183 -8.75 5.65 -14.75
C ARG A 183 -7.35 5.33 -14.20
N LEU A 184 -7.15 4.23 -13.45
CA LEU A 184 -5.80 3.64 -13.37
C LEU A 184 -5.33 3.66 -14.82
N PRO A 185 -4.30 4.44 -15.21
CA PRO A 185 -3.97 4.58 -16.62
C PRO A 185 -3.87 3.17 -17.16
N THR A 186 -4.82 2.81 -18.01
CA THR A 186 -4.69 1.63 -18.84
C THR A 186 -3.40 1.90 -19.59
N MET A 187 -2.38 1.17 -19.19
CA MET A 187 -1.29 0.65 -19.98
C MET A 187 -0.77 1.49 -21.15
N VAL A 188 0.55 1.48 -21.25
CA VAL A 188 1.37 1.90 -22.40
C VAL A 188 1.71 3.38 -22.43
N SER A 189 2.95 3.66 -22.00
CA SER A 189 3.81 4.72 -22.52
C SER A 189 3.23 6.15 -22.54
N GLU A 190 3.79 7.04 -21.72
CA GLU A 190 3.64 8.50 -21.88
C GLU A 190 4.28 9.05 -23.19
N LEU A 191 4.27 8.27 -24.28
CA LEU A 191 4.82 8.59 -25.60
C LEU A 191 3.89 8.28 -26.78
N ALA A 192 2.65 7.80 -26.58
CA ALA A 192 1.71 7.62 -27.67
C ALA A 192 0.66 8.75 -27.69
N PRO A 193 0.42 9.42 -28.84
CA PRO A 193 -0.58 10.48 -28.94
C PRO A 193 -2.00 9.90 -28.84
N ASP A 194 -2.87 10.62 -28.13
CA ASP A 194 -4.28 10.28 -27.90
C ASP A 194 -5.04 10.05 -29.21
N THR A 195 -5.50 8.83 -29.45
CA THR A 195 -6.56 8.54 -30.42
C THR A 195 -7.61 7.64 -29.78
N ASP A 196 -8.84 8.15 -29.67
CA ASP A 196 -9.99 7.59 -28.92
C ASP A 196 -10.72 6.42 -29.61
N GLU A 197 -10.00 5.46 -30.19
CA GLU A 197 -10.61 4.28 -30.82
C GLU A 197 -9.83 3.04 -30.45
N GLU A 198 -10.20 2.32 -29.38
CA GLU A 198 -9.97 0.85 -29.21
C GLU A 198 -10.62 0.38 -27.90
N ALA A 199 -11.94 0.17 -27.92
CA ALA A 199 -12.68 -0.42 -26.80
C ALA A 199 -12.98 -1.93 -26.98
N ASP A 200 -12.56 -2.55 -28.10
CA ASP A 200 -13.01 -3.90 -28.48
C ASP A 200 -11.92 -5.00 -28.42
N TYR A 201 -10.74 -4.74 -27.86
CA TYR A 201 -9.59 -5.67 -27.95
C TYR A 201 -9.23 -6.45 -26.66
N TRP A 202 -10.19 -6.72 -25.76
CA TRP A 202 -9.92 -7.50 -24.54
C TRP A 202 -10.77 -8.76 -24.38
N ASN A 203 -11.00 -9.46 -25.49
CA ASN A 203 -11.35 -10.88 -25.45
C ASN A 203 -10.08 -11.69 -25.75
N PHE A 204 -9.24 -11.94 -24.73
CA PHE A 204 -8.16 -12.93 -24.85
C PHE A 204 -8.28 -13.95 -23.72
N GLU A 205 -8.36 -15.20 -24.16
CA GLU A 205 -8.63 -16.42 -23.42
C GLU A 205 -7.56 -16.75 -22.38
N SER A 206 -7.96 -17.61 -21.45
CA SER A 206 -7.17 -18.20 -20.39
C SER A 206 -5.85 -18.82 -20.87
N ALA A 207 -4.78 -18.59 -20.12
CA ALA A 207 -3.68 -19.54 -20.02
C ALA A 207 -3.55 -19.97 -18.55
N GLU A 208 -3.96 -21.21 -18.29
CA GLU A 208 -3.53 -21.98 -17.15
C GLU A 208 -2.01 -22.18 -17.26
N GLU A 209 -1.27 -21.89 -16.19
CA GLU A 209 0.08 -22.43 -16.04
C GLU A 209 0.16 -23.09 -14.66
N ASP A 210 0.26 -24.41 -14.72
CA ASP A 210 0.54 -25.31 -13.63
C ASP A 210 1.91 -25.00 -13.01
N LEU A 211 1.93 -24.73 -11.71
CA LEU A 211 3.15 -24.75 -10.91
C LEU A 211 2.95 -25.73 -9.75
N GLU A 212 3.42 -26.95 -9.96
CA GLU A 212 3.66 -27.95 -8.91
C GLU A 212 4.63 -27.35 -7.87
N TRP A 213 4.13 -27.13 -6.66
CA TRP A 213 4.95 -26.71 -5.53
C TRP A 213 5.10 -27.90 -4.55
N SER A 214 6.31 -28.45 -4.48
CA SER A 214 6.66 -29.53 -3.56
C SER A 214 6.81 -28.96 -2.14
N GLY A 215 5.87 -29.35 -1.27
CA GLY A 215 5.82 -28.90 0.12
C GLY A 215 6.96 -29.45 0.97
N ALA A 216 7.61 -28.54 1.68
CA ALA A 216 8.25 -28.85 2.96
C ALA A 216 7.54 -28.01 4.03
N GLU A 217 6.73 -28.68 4.84
CA GLU A 217 6.03 -28.11 5.98
C GLU A 217 7.05 -27.62 7.02
N MET A 218 6.95 -26.35 7.38
CA MET A 218 7.56 -25.82 8.59
C MET A 218 6.48 -25.02 9.32
N GLU A 219 5.82 -25.71 10.24
CA GLU A 219 4.89 -25.12 11.19
C GLU A 219 5.62 -24.05 11.99
N MET A 220 5.12 -22.83 11.94
CA MET A 220 5.54 -21.75 12.82
C MET A 220 4.28 -21.05 13.32
N GLU A 221 4.00 -21.22 14.59
CA GLU A 221 2.92 -20.53 15.30
C GLU A 221 3.18 -19.02 15.27
N ILE A 222 2.19 -18.27 14.77
CA ILE A 222 2.14 -16.81 14.92
C ILE A 222 0.89 -16.51 15.75
N ASP A 223 1.10 -16.11 17.00
CA ASP A 223 0.03 -15.61 17.86
C ASP A 223 -0.50 -14.25 17.35
N LEU A 224 -1.83 -14.17 17.15
CA LEU A 224 -2.60 -13.01 16.67
C LEU A 224 -3.70 -12.54 17.63
#